data_AF-A0A7C9CQN4-F1
#
_entry.id   AF-A0A7C9CQN4-F1
#
_cell.length_a   1.000
_cell.length_b   1.000
_cell.length_c   1.000
_cell.angle_alpha   90.00
_cell.angle_beta   90.00
_cell.angle_gamma   90.00
#
_symmetry.space_group_name_H-M   'P 1'
#
loop_
_entity.id
_entity.type
_entity.pdbx_description
1 polymer ?
#
loop_
_entity_poly.entity_id
_entity_poly.type
_entity_poly.pdbx_seq_one_letter_code
_entity_poly.pdbx_strand_id
1 'polypeptide(L)'
;KSVGAEGWADVEKRFDKLAVDGLLLRSRFGQCIGMNEKEFAGELFDALARRRGIVTGTITKAVLRDFWEQLSDQSFDARIQTFFDMVDKDADGRITEAEVREIISLSASANKLSTLQDHADEYAALIMEELDPDGLGYIELHNLEMLLLQAPAHSSGTVTDSRKLSQLLSQKLVPTKEPNPIKRAAKKFAYFVEDNWKRIWPILLWLGVCVGLFTWKFVQYKNRYVFHVMGYCVSSAKGAGETLKFNMALILLPVCRNTITWL
;
A
#
# COMPACT_ATOMS: atom_id res chain seq x y z
N LYS A 1 -8.60 9.09 24.72
CA LYS A 1 -7.55 9.32 25.74
C LYS A 1 -6.40 8.37 25.39
N SER A 2 -5.15 8.83 25.38
CA SER A 2 -4.00 7.95 25.11
C SER A 2 -3.68 7.08 26.32
N VAL A 3 -3.18 5.86 26.08
CA VAL A 3 -2.94 4.80 27.08
C VAL A 3 -1.83 5.15 28.11
N GLY A 4 -1.13 6.29 27.96
CA GLY A 4 -0.07 6.74 28.88
C GLY A 4 -0.37 8.03 29.65
N ALA A 5 -1.54 8.65 29.48
CA ALA A 5 -1.87 9.92 30.16
C ALA A 5 -2.33 9.76 31.61
N GLU A 6 -2.69 8.53 32.02
CA GLU A 6 -3.20 8.21 33.35
C GLU A 6 -2.14 7.43 34.14
N GLY A 7 -1.86 7.85 35.36
CA GLY A 7 -0.83 7.23 36.20
C GLY A 7 -1.25 5.84 36.71
N TRP A 8 -0.26 5.02 37.08
CA TRP A 8 -0.47 3.66 37.62
C TRP A 8 -1.56 3.60 38.70
N ALA A 9 -1.63 4.60 39.58
CA ALA A 9 -2.61 4.66 40.66
C ALA A 9 -4.08 4.62 40.18
N ASP A 10 -4.38 5.15 38.99
CA ASP A 10 -5.74 5.12 38.43
C ASP A 10 -6.06 3.77 37.80
N VAL A 11 -5.08 3.15 37.14
CA VAL A 11 -5.17 1.78 36.60
C VAL A 11 -5.35 0.78 37.74
N GLU A 12 -4.60 0.93 38.82
CA GLU A 12 -4.68 0.12 40.03
C GLU A 12 -6.08 0.20 40.68
N LYS A 13 -6.64 1.40 40.85
CA LYS A 13 -8.01 1.57 41.35
C LYS A 13 -9.06 0.91 40.46
N ARG A 14 -8.84 0.87 39.14
CA ARG A 14 -9.73 0.17 38.20
C ARG A 14 -9.57 -1.34 38.29
N PHE A 15 -8.34 -1.83 38.46
CA PHE A 15 -8.09 -3.24 38.71
C PHE A 15 -8.84 -3.72 39.95
N ASP A 16 -8.71 -3.02 41.07
CA ASP A 16 -9.36 -3.41 42.33
C ASP A 16 -10.91 -3.43 42.22
N LYS A 17 -11.50 -2.67 41.28
CA LYS A 17 -12.94 -2.68 40.98
C LYS A 17 -13.37 -3.76 39.99
N LEU A 18 -12.50 -4.11 39.04
CA LEU A 18 -12.82 -4.99 37.91
C LEU A 18 -12.34 -6.43 38.10
N ALA A 19 -11.38 -6.67 39.00
CA ALA A 19 -10.87 -7.99 39.31
C ALA A 19 -11.91 -8.81 40.09
N VAL A 20 -11.91 -10.11 39.83
CA VAL A 20 -12.67 -11.11 40.59
C VAL A 20 -11.64 -12.05 41.19
N ASP A 21 -11.67 -12.24 42.51
CA ASP A 21 -10.71 -13.07 43.25
C ASP A 21 -9.22 -12.71 43.00
N GLY A 22 -8.93 -11.41 42.79
CA GLY A 22 -7.59 -10.92 42.52
C GLY A 22 -7.08 -11.17 41.09
N LEU A 23 -7.96 -11.60 40.18
CA LEU A 23 -7.68 -11.87 38.77
C LEU A 23 -8.51 -10.95 37.87
N LEU A 24 -7.87 -10.37 36.84
CA LEU A 24 -8.52 -9.56 35.81
C LEU A 24 -8.71 -10.39 34.54
N LEU A 25 -9.94 -10.44 34.02
CA LEU A 25 -10.26 -11.11 32.76
C LEU A 25 -9.82 -10.29 31.54
N ARG A 26 -9.42 -10.97 30.45
CA ARG A 26 -9.12 -10.39 29.13
C ARG A 26 -10.19 -9.38 28.66
N SER A 27 -11.47 -9.70 28.82
CA SER A 27 -12.59 -8.84 28.41
C SER A 27 -12.68 -7.51 29.16
N ARG A 28 -12.08 -7.41 30.36
CA ARG A 28 -12.04 -6.21 31.20
C ARG A 28 -10.71 -5.46 31.08
N PHE A 29 -9.74 -6.01 30.37
CA PHE A 29 -8.42 -5.40 30.21
C PHE A 29 -8.48 -3.99 29.64
N GLY A 30 -9.14 -3.80 28.49
CA GLY A 30 -9.27 -2.48 27.86
C GLY A 30 -9.86 -1.42 28.80
N GLN A 31 -10.90 -1.78 29.55
CA GLN A 31 -11.51 -0.88 30.54
C GLN A 31 -10.55 -0.53 31.69
N CYS A 32 -9.70 -1.50 32.09
CA CYS A 32 -8.73 -1.31 33.16
C CYS A 32 -7.60 -0.35 32.75
N ILE A 33 -7.13 -0.41 31.51
CA ILE A 33 -6.07 0.47 30.99
C ILE A 33 -6.59 1.76 30.33
N GLY A 34 -7.92 1.94 30.25
CA GLY A 34 -8.54 3.16 29.73
C GLY A 34 -8.69 3.22 28.21
N MET A 35 -8.74 2.06 27.55
CA MET A 35 -9.03 1.92 26.13
C MET A 35 -10.54 1.72 25.90
N ASN A 36 -11.07 2.36 24.86
CA ASN A 36 -12.50 2.32 24.54
C ASN A 36 -12.85 1.15 23.61
N GLU A 37 -11.90 0.76 22.76
CA GLU A 37 -12.04 -0.25 21.72
C GLU A 37 -11.77 -1.64 22.29
N LYS A 38 -12.82 -2.44 22.50
CA LYS A 38 -12.73 -3.76 23.15
C LYS A 38 -11.95 -4.79 22.33
N GLU A 39 -12.14 -4.80 21.01
CA GLU A 39 -11.48 -5.74 20.10
C GLU A 39 -9.98 -5.47 20.06
N PHE A 40 -9.60 -4.23 19.78
CA PHE A 40 -8.20 -3.78 19.79
C PHE A 40 -7.51 -3.99 21.15
N ALA A 41 -8.21 -3.72 22.26
CA ALA A 41 -7.67 -4.01 23.59
C ALA A 41 -7.48 -5.52 23.85
N GLY A 42 -8.33 -6.37 23.26
CA GLY A 42 -8.16 -7.82 23.30
C GLY A 42 -6.90 -8.26 22.57
N GLU A 43 -6.67 -7.73 21.36
CA GLU A 43 -5.46 -8.02 20.58
C GLU A 43 -4.18 -7.58 21.30
N LEU A 44 -4.22 -6.38 21.91
CA LEU A 44 -3.11 -5.88 22.71
C LEU A 44 -2.83 -6.77 23.94
N PHE A 45 -3.88 -7.24 24.61
CA PHE A 45 -3.73 -8.19 25.72
C PHE A 45 -3.07 -9.48 25.25
N ASP A 46 -3.53 -10.04 24.14
CA ASP A 46 -3.02 -11.30 23.61
C ASP A 46 -1.55 -11.17 23.19
N ALA A 47 -1.16 -10.05 22.57
CA ALA A 47 0.23 -9.73 22.25
C ALA A 47 1.13 -9.69 23.50
N LEU A 48 0.71 -8.94 24.53
CA LEU A 48 1.46 -8.80 25.78
C LEU A 48 1.53 -10.11 26.58
N ALA A 49 0.50 -10.95 26.48
CA ALA A 49 0.41 -12.25 27.11
C ALA A 49 1.31 -13.27 26.39
N ARG A 50 1.26 -13.34 25.05
CA ARG A 50 2.11 -14.21 24.21
C ARG A 50 3.58 -14.00 24.52
N ARG A 51 4.03 -12.74 24.56
CA ARG A 51 5.43 -12.39 24.85
C ARG A 51 5.93 -12.88 26.20
N ARG A 52 5.04 -13.03 27.19
CA ARG A 52 5.37 -13.50 28.54
C ARG A 52 5.03 -14.98 28.76
N GLY A 53 4.59 -15.70 27.72
CA GLY A 53 4.17 -17.10 27.83
C GLY A 53 2.91 -17.30 28.69
N ILE A 54 2.07 -16.29 28.82
CA ILE A 54 0.83 -16.36 29.59
C ILE A 54 -0.26 -16.94 28.69
N VAL A 55 -0.69 -18.16 29.00
CA VAL A 55 -1.74 -18.87 28.23
C VAL A 55 -3.14 -18.63 28.82
N THR A 56 -3.22 -18.13 30.05
CA THR A 56 -4.48 -17.90 30.76
C THR A 56 -5.14 -16.59 30.33
N GLY A 57 -6.44 -16.60 30.04
CA GLY A 57 -7.24 -15.40 29.77
C GLY A 57 -7.48 -14.47 30.98
N THR A 58 -6.70 -14.66 32.04
CA THR A 58 -6.74 -13.90 33.28
C THR A 58 -5.33 -13.51 33.72
N ILE A 59 -5.19 -12.33 34.30
CA ILE A 59 -3.91 -11.80 34.80
C ILE A 59 -4.03 -11.31 36.24
N THR A 60 -2.93 -11.40 36.98
CA THR A 60 -2.81 -10.84 38.33
C THR A 60 -2.45 -9.35 38.28
N LYS A 61 -2.56 -8.66 39.41
CA LYS A 61 -2.17 -7.26 39.56
C LYS A 61 -0.71 -6.99 39.18
N ALA A 62 0.19 -7.90 39.54
CA ALA A 62 1.61 -7.81 39.21
C ALA A 62 1.83 -7.86 37.70
N VAL A 63 1.21 -8.82 37.02
CA VAL A 63 1.29 -8.93 35.55
C VAL A 63 0.70 -7.71 34.86
N LEU A 64 -0.44 -7.20 35.36
CA LEU A 64 -1.02 -5.96 34.81
C LEU A 64 -0.06 -4.77 34.96
N ARG A 65 0.70 -4.70 36.06
CA ARG A 65 1.70 -3.66 36.26
C ARG A 65 2.78 -3.73 35.20
N ASP A 66 3.31 -4.92 34.93
CA ASP A 66 4.32 -5.10 33.88
C ASP A 66 3.77 -4.71 32.50
N PHE A 67 2.50 -5.01 32.22
CA PHE A 67 1.84 -4.60 30.98
C PHE A 67 1.73 -3.08 30.90
N TRP A 68 1.32 -2.43 32.00
CA TRP A 68 1.21 -0.97 32.05
C TRP A 68 2.56 -0.29 31.92
N GLU A 69 3.61 -0.77 32.59
CA GLU A 69 4.96 -0.20 32.49
C GLU A 69 5.45 -0.21 31.04
N GLN A 70 5.27 -1.34 30.33
CA GLN A 70 5.59 -1.45 28.91
C GLN A 70 4.77 -0.50 28.02
N LEU A 71 3.46 -0.39 28.26
CA LEU A 71 2.59 0.50 27.48
C LEU A 71 2.80 1.99 27.80
N SER A 72 3.27 2.29 29.01
CA SER A 72 3.54 3.64 29.46
C SER A 72 4.85 4.19 28.90
N ASP A 73 5.76 3.30 28.47
CA ASP A 73 7.03 3.69 27.85
C ASP A 73 6.76 4.47 26.56
N GLN A 74 7.22 5.72 26.54
CA GLN A 74 7.09 6.62 25.40
C GLN A 74 8.25 6.46 24.41
N SER A 75 9.21 5.59 24.70
CA SER A 75 10.29 5.26 23.77
C SER A 75 9.71 4.73 22.47
N PHE A 76 10.32 5.16 21.38
CA PHE A 76 9.88 4.80 20.06
C PHE A 76 10.03 3.29 19.82
N ASP A 77 11.17 2.73 20.25
CA ASP A 77 11.48 1.30 20.12
C ASP A 77 10.47 0.43 20.88
N ALA A 78 10.08 0.80 22.10
CA ALA A 78 9.07 0.04 22.85
C ALA A 78 7.69 0.09 22.18
N ARG A 79 7.32 1.23 21.58
CA ARG A 79 6.04 1.37 20.87
C ARG A 79 6.03 0.59 19.56
N ILE A 80 7.13 0.60 18.80
CA ILE A 80 7.25 -0.22 17.59
C ILE A 80 7.22 -1.69 17.94
N GLN A 81 7.98 -2.11 18.94
CA GLN A 81 7.98 -3.51 19.35
C GLN A 81 6.57 -3.94 19.79
N THR A 82 5.86 -3.11 20.56
CA THR A 82 4.48 -3.40 20.98
C THR A 82 3.53 -3.48 19.78
N PHE A 83 3.72 -2.63 18.77
CA PHE A 83 2.96 -2.70 17.53
C PHE A 83 3.28 -3.99 16.76
N PHE A 84 4.56 -4.33 16.63
CA PHE A 84 5.03 -5.54 15.98
C PHE A 84 4.42 -6.79 16.62
N ASP A 85 4.56 -6.93 17.94
CA ASP A 85 4.00 -8.05 18.73
C ASP A 85 2.47 -8.18 18.59
N MET A 86 1.78 -7.08 18.26
CA MET A 86 0.32 -7.04 18.09
C MET A 86 -0.12 -7.51 16.70
N VAL A 87 0.68 -7.20 15.67
CA VAL A 87 0.44 -7.60 14.29
C VAL A 87 0.87 -9.05 14.06
N ASP A 88 2.04 -9.42 14.56
CA ASP A 88 2.59 -10.78 14.52
C ASP A 88 1.77 -11.70 15.45
N LYS A 89 0.95 -12.57 14.85
CA LYS A 89 0.01 -13.45 15.59
C LYS A 89 0.67 -14.74 16.04
N ASP A 90 1.56 -15.29 15.24
CA ASP A 90 2.22 -16.56 15.51
C ASP A 90 3.56 -16.40 16.26
N ALA A 91 4.00 -15.16 16.47
CA ALA A 91 5.22 -14.79 17.16
C ALA A 91 6.49 -15.36 16.50
N ASP A 92 6.45 -15.54 15.17
CA ASP A 92 7.59 -16.04 14.39
C ASP A 92 8.61 -14.92 14.06
N GLY A 93 8.30 -13.66 14.42
CA GLY A 93 9.14 -12.50 14.18
C GLY A 93 9.01 -11.93 12.78
N ARG A 94 7.96 -12.33 12.03
CA ARG A 94 7.70 -11.91 10.65
C ARG A 94 6.24 -11.52 10.53
N ILE A 95 5.99 -10.48 9.75
CA ILE A 95 4.63 -10.01 9.48
C ILE A 95 4.28 -10.33 8.03
N THR A 96 3.31 -11.21 7.85
CA THR A 96 2.80 -11.61 6.54
C THR A 96 1.77 -10.61 6.01
N GLU A 97 1.51 -10.66 4.69
CA GLU A 97 0.47 -9.83 4.06
C GLU A 97 -0.91 -10.02 4.71
N ALA A 98 -1.23 -11.25 5.13
CA ALA A 98 -2.49 -11.57 5.79
C ALA A 98 -2.62 -10.86 7.15
N GLU A 99 -1.54 -10.80 7.93
CA GLU A 99 -1.52 -10.11 9.22
C GLU A 99 -1.58 -8.58 9.04
N VAL A 100 -0.93 -8.04 8.01
CA VAL A 100 -1.07 -6.63 7.63
C VAL A 100 -2.51 -6.30 7.26
N ARG A 101 -3.16 -7.12 6.43
CA ARG A 101 -4.57 -6.96 6.05
C ARG A 101 -5.47 -6.98 7.28
N GLU A 102 -5.24 -7.93 8.19
CA GLU A 102 -6.04 -8.09 9.40
C GLU A 102 -5.94 -6.85 10.29
N ILE A 103 -4.73 -6.35 10.58
CA ILE A 103 -4.57 -5.16 11.42
C ILE A 103 -5.16 -3.90 10.77
N ILE A 104 -5.08 -3.76 9.44
CA ILE A 104 -5.71 -2.65 8.71
C ILE A 104 -7.24 -2.74 8.86
N SER A 105 -7.81 -3.92 8.67
CA SER A 105 -9.25 -4.14 8.83
C SER A 105 -9.72 -3.86 10.27
N LEU A 106 -8.98 -4.34 11.28
CA LEU A 106 -9.26 -4.07 12.69
C LEU A 106 -9.15 -2.57 13.03
N SER A 107 -8.15 -1.89 12.48
CA SER A 107 -7.96 -0.45 12.66
C SER A 107 -9.08 0.35 11.97
N ALA A 108 -9.52 -0.10 10.80
CA ALA A 108 -10.61 0.51 10.05
C ALA A 108 -11.96 0.32 10.76
N SER A 109 -12.24 -0.88 11.30
CA SER A 109 -13.47 -1.17 12.05
C SER A 109 -13.54 -0.36 13.34
N ALA A 110 -12.43 -0.29 14.08
CA ALA A 110 -12.32 0.52 15.30
C ALA A 110 -12.59 2.00 15.04
N ASN A 111 -12.10 2.53 13.91
CA ASN A 111 -12.29 3.92 13.50
C ASN A 111 -13.55 4.18 12.66
N LYS A 112 -14.36 3.15 12.38
CA LYS A 112 -15.56 3.21 11.53
C LYS A 112 -15.28 3.74 10.11
N LEU A 113 -14.11 3.41 9.55
CA LEU A 113 -13.68 3.80 8.21
C LEU A 113 -14.00 2.69 7.22
N SER A 114 -15.26 2.63 6.76
CA SER A 114 -15.73 1.57 5.83
C SER A 114 -14.94 1.53 4.52
N THR A 115 -14.51 2.68 4.00
CA THR A 115 -13.70 2.75 2.78
C THR A 115 -12.32 2.11 2.94
N LEU A 116 -11.72 2.18 4.13
CA LEU A 116 -10.43 1.51 4.41
C LEU A 116 -10.60 0.00 4.55
N GLN A 117 -11.78 -0.44 4.98
CA GLN A 117 -12.10 -1.85 5.11
C GLN A 117 -12.30 -2.51 3.73
N ASP A 118 -13.00 -1.83 2.82
CA ASP A 118 -13.26 -2.33 1.46
C ASP A 118 -11.97 -2.48 0.63
N HIS A 119 -10.97 -1.65 0.90
CA HIS A 119 -9.69 -1.63 0.19
C HIS A 119 -8.52 -2.18 1.03
N ALA A 120 -8.79 -2.90 2.13
CA ALA A 120 -7.73 -3.41 3.01
C ALA A 120 -6.71 -4.30 2.29
N ASP A 121 -7.16 -5.03 1.26
CA ASP A 121 -6.29 -5.86 0.40
C ASP A 121 -5.32 -5.03 -0.42
N GLU A 122 -5.81 -3.95 -1.05
CA GLU A 122 -4.98 -3.06 -1.85
C GLU A 122 -3.95 -2.34 -0.96
N TYR A 123 -4.36 -1.89 0.24
CA TYR A 123 -3.44 -1.26 1.19
C TYR A 123 -2.41 -2.23 1.74
N ALA A 124 -2.79 -3.48 2.02
CA ALA A 124 -1.84 -4.51 2.45
C ALA A 124 -0.79 -4.79 1.36
N ALA A 125 -1.22 -4.95 0.11
CA ALA A 125 -0.32 -5.17 -1.02
C ALA A 125 0.67 -4.01 -1.20
N LEU A 126 0.21 -2.75 -1.10
CA LEU A 126 1.07 -1.57 -1.17
C LEU A 126 2.09 -1.52 -0.02
N ILE A 127 1.67 -1.86 1.20
CA ILE A 127 2.57 -1.88 2.36
C ILE A 127 3.62 -2.99 2.21
N MET A 128 3.22 -4.17 1.75
CA MET A 128 4.16 -5.27 1.46
C MET A 128 5.14 -4.89 0.35
N GLU A 129 4.68 -4.23 -0.72
CA GLU A 129 5.56 -3.77 -1.79
C GLU A 129 6.63 -2.77 -1.32
N GLU A 130 6.31 -1.94 -0.33
CA GLU A 130 7.24 -0.96 0.24
C GLU A 130 8.15 -1.56 1.34
N LEU A 131 7.63 -2.47 2.17
CA LEU A 131 8.34 -3.03 3.32
C LEU A 131 9.05 -4.36 3.03
N ASP A 132 8.76 -5.01 1.90
CA ASP A 132 9.39 -6.24 1.43
C ASP A 132 9.86 -6.09 -0.03
N PRO A 133 10.94 -5.30 -0.26
CA PRO A 133 11.45 -5.04 -1.61
C PRO A 133 12.06 -6.28 -2.29
N ASP A 134 12.45 -7.28 -1.49
CA ASP A 134 13.02 -8.53 -1.96
C ASP A 134 11.93 -9.57 -2.32
N GLY A 135 10.67 -9.31 -1.95
CA GLY A 135 9.52 -10.16 -2.25
C GLY A 135 9.58 -11.50 -1.52
N LEU A 136 10.03 -11.48 -0.26
CA LEU A 136 10.10 -12.64 0.63
C LEU A 136 8.71 -13.12 1.10
N GLY A 137 7.69 -12.26 0.99
CA GLY A 137 6.32 -12.49 1.43
C GLY A 137 6.07 -12.14 2.90
N TYR A 138 7.03 -11.47 3.55
CA TYR A 138 6.93 -11.09 4.95
C TYR A 138 7.80 -9.87 5.28
N ILE A 139 7.45 -9.16 6.35
CA ILE A 139 8.12 -7.96 6.85
C ILE A 139 8.79 -8.29 8.18
N GLU A 140 10.10 -8.04 8.27
CA GLU A 140 10.84 -8.17 9.53
C GLU A 140 10.79 -6.85 10.34
N LEU A 141 11.00 -6.94 11.65
CA LEU A 141 11.02 -5.76 12.55
C LEU A 141 11.99 -4.67 12.07
N HIS A 142 13.15 -5.06 11.54
CA HIS A 142 14.13 -4.11 11.02
C HIS A 142 13.62 -3.27 9.84
N ASN A 143 12.70 -3.80 9.02
CA ASN A 143 12.12 -3.08 7.88
C ASN A 143 11.16 -2.00 8.37
N LEU A 144 10.37 -2.34 9.39
CA LEU A 144 9.50 -1.39 10.10
C LEU A 144 10.30 -0.31 10.81
N GLU A 145 11.39 -0.68 11.49
CA GLU A 145 12.32 0.27 12.09
C GLU A 145 12.90 1.21 11.03
N MET A 146 13.35 0.72 9.88
CA MET A 146 13.89 1.59 8.82
C MET A 146 12.86 2.58 8.26
N LEU A 147 11.60 2.17 8.02
CA LEU A 147 10.56 3.10 7.54
C LEU A 147 10.20 4.15 8.60
N LEU A 148 10.08 3.75 9.86
CA LEU A 148 9.59 4.62 10.92
C LEU A 148 10.71 5.48 11.54
N LEU A 149 11.98 5.02 11.57
CA LEU A 149 13.15 5.81 11.96
C LEU A 149 13.51 6.88 10.93
N GLN A 150 13.11 6.70 9.67
CA GLN A 150 13.25 7.72 8.62
C GLN A 150 12.25 8.89 8.76
N ALA A 151 11.23 8.74 9.61
CA ALA A 151 10.49 9.89 10.14
C ALA A 151 11.30 10.48 11.31
N PRO A 152 11.78 11.74 11.25
CA PRO A 152 12.67 12.26 12.27
C PRO A 152 11.95 12.33 13.62
N ALA A 153 12.22 11.36 14.48
CA ALA A 153 11.85 11.36 15.88
C ALA A 153 12.79 12.31 16.64
N HIS A 154 12.56 13.62 16.51
CA HIS A 154 13.16 14.60 17.42
C HIS A 154 12.09 15.44 18.12
N SER A 155 11.89 15.05 19.38
CA SER A 155 11.64 15.88 20.57
C SER A 155 10.54 16.94 20.53
N SER A 156 9.53 16.71 21.38
CA SER A 156 8.76 17.70 22.15
C SER A 156 8.95 19.19 21.80
N GLY A 157 8.03 19.76 21.02
CA GLY A 157 7.90 21.21 20.93
C GLY A 157 7.17 21.72 19.70
N THR A 158 5.91 22.09 19.86
CA THR A 158 5.14 23.06 19.05
C THR A 158 4.68 22.73 17.62
N VAL A 159 3.43 23.12 17.36
CA VAL A 159 2.51 22.87 16.22
C VAL A 159 3.03 23.32 14.83
N THR A 160 4.24 23.89 14.74
CA THR A 160 4.80 24.41 13.48
C THR A 160 5.51 23.37 12.61
N ASP A 161 5.85 22.20 13.16
CA ASP A 161 6.65 21.20 12.44
C ASP A 161 5.85 20.22 11.58
N SER A 162 4.54 20.05 11.79
CA SER A 162 3.73 19.09 10.99
C SER A 162 3.68 19.42 9.49
N ARG A 163 3.75 20.70 9.08
CA ARG A 163 3.75 21.08 7.66
C ARG A 163 5.11 20.87 6.98
N LYS A 164 6.21 21.01 7.74
CA LYS A 164 7.56 20.72 7.25
C LYS A 164 7.81 19.22 7.21
N LEU A 165 7.31 18.49 8.20
CA LEU A 165 7.33 17.03 8.25
C LEU A 165 6.52 16.42 7.09
N SER A 166 5.32 16.95 6.79
CA SER A 166 4.53 16.47 5.66
C SER A 166 5.19 16.76 4.31
N GLN A 167 5.84 17.92 4.15
CA GLN A 167 6.62 18.24 2.95
C GLN A 167 7.88 17.36 2.83
N LEU A 168 8.57 17.05 3.94
CA LEU A 168 9.76 16.20 3.93
C LEU A 168 9.43 14.72 3.74
N LEU A 169 8.36 14.20 4.35
CA LEU A 169 7.84 12.87 4.06
C LEU A 169 7.39 12.78 2.60
N SER A 170 6.66 13.78 2.08
CA SER A 170 6.29 13.83 0.67
C SER A 170 7.48 13.93 -0.29
N GLN A 171 8.63 14.44 0.18
CA GLN A 171 9.87 14.53 -0.61
C GLN A 171 10.78 13.31 -0.43
N LYS A 172 10.52 12.46 0.58
CA LYS A 172 11.31 11.26 0.92
C LYS A 172 10.61 9.94 0.66
N LEU A 173 9.29 9.92 0.45
CA LEU A 173 8.57 8.88 -0.31
C LEU A 173 8.92 8.93 -1.82
N VAL A 174 10.16 9.28 -2.16
CA VAL A 174 10.68 9.07 -3.51
C VAL A 174 10.96 7.57 -3.61
N PRO A 175 10.35 6.85 -4.57
CA PRO A 175 10.37 5.39 -4.60
C PRO A 175 11.80 4.87 -4.51
N THR A 176 12.04 4.01 -3.53
CA THR A 176 13.34 3.37 -3.36
C THR A 176 13.64 2.58 -4.62
N LYS A 177 14.84 2.84 -5.13
CA LYS A 177 15.29 2.47 -6.47
C LYS A 177 15.38 0.94 -6.57
N GLU A 178 14.41 0.34 -7.27
CA GLU A 178 14.42 -1.11 -7.54
C GLU A 178 15.78 -1.59 -8.11
N PRO A 179 16.37 -2.66 -7.55
CA PRO A 179 17.70 -3.15 -7.96
C PRO A 179 17.68 -3.79 -9.36
N ASN A 180 16.54 -4.32 -9.81
CA ASN A 180 16.42 -4.99 -11.10
C ASN A 180 16.13 -4.01 -12.25
N PRO A 181 17.05 -3.82 -13.21
CA PRO A 181 16.90 -2.83 -14.28
C PRO A 181 15.73 -3.13 -15.21
N ILE A 182 15.38 -4.41 -15.40
CA ILE A 182 14.29 -4.85 -16.29
C ILE A 182 12.93 -4.60 -15.64
N LYS A 183 12.73 -5.00 -14.37
CA LYS A 183 11.51 -4.71 -13.62
C LYS A 183 11.29 -3.21 -13.50
N ARG A 184 12.35 -2.45 -13.21
CA ARG A 184 12.30 -0.99 -13.16
C ARG A 184 11.91 -0.35 -14.50
N ALA A 185 12.43 -0.85 -15.62
CA ALA A 185 12.06 -0.36 -16.95
C ALA A 185 10.60 -0.71 -17.29
N ALA A 186 10.17 -1.93 -16.98
CA ALA A 186 8.80 -2.39 -17.20
C ALA A 186 7.79 -1.59 -16.36
N LYS A 187 8.08 -1.36 -15.07
CA LYS A 187 7.23 -0.59 -14.16
C LYS A 187 7.15 0.89 -14.56
N LYS A 188 8.28 1.49 -14.97
CA LYS A 188 8.28 2.83 -15.58
C LYS A 188 7.45 2.90 -16.85
N PHE A 189 7.53 1.87 -17.70
CA PHE A 189 6.73 1.81 -18.92
C PHE A 189 5.24 1.63 -18.60
N ALA A 190 4.89 0.79 -17.63
CA ALA A 190 3.53 0.59 -17.16
C ALA A 190 2.93 1.89 -16.60
N TYR A 191 3.63 2.58 -15.69
CA TYR A 191 3.18 3.88 -15.19
C TYR A 191 3.06 4.93 -16.29
N PHE A 192 4.00 4.95 -17.23
CA PHE A 192 3.91 5.87 -18.37
C PHE A 192 2.68 5.59 -19.24
N VAL A 193 2.37 4.32 -19.49
CA VAL A 193 1.20 3.87 -20.25
C VAL A 193 -0.09 4.20 -19.54
N GLU A 194 -0.15 4.01 -18.22
CA GLU A 194 -1.34 4.28 -17.41
C GLU A 194 -1.64 5.77 -17.32
N ASP A 195 -0.62 6.58 -17.01
CA ASP A 195 -0.74 8.04 -16.91
C ASP A 195 -1.08 8.70 -18.26
N ASN A 196 -0.61 8.10 -19.36
CA ASN A 196 -0.85 8.61 -20.72
C ASN A 196 -1.84 7.77 -21.53
N TRP A 197 -2.63 6.90 -20.89
CA TRP A 197 -3.50 5.95 -21.60
C TRP A 197 -4.47 6.64 -22.57
N LYS A 198 -5.03 7.79 -22.16
CA LYS A 198 -5.91 8.64 -22.98
C LYS A 198 -5.24 9.19 -24.24
N ARG A 199 -3.92 9.43 -24.21
CA ARG A 199 -3.12 9.89 -25.37
C ARG A 199 -2.59 8.74 -26.22
N ILE A 200 -2.27 7.62 -25.59
CA ILE A 200 -1.70 6.44 -26.26
C ILE A 200 -2.78 5.68 -27.04
N TRP A 201 -3.99 5.57 -26.52
CA TRP A 201 -5.08 4.83 -27.17
C TRP A 201 -5.39 5.31 -28.60
N PRO A 202 -5.55 6.62 -28.88
CA PRO A 202 -5.73 7.11 -30.25
C PRO A 202 -4.55 6.79 -31.19
N ILE A 203 -3.31 6.81 -30.68
CA ILE A 203 -2.10 6.50 -31.44
C ILE A 203 -2.05 5.01 -31.78
N LEU A 204 -2.38 4.14 -30.82
CA LEU A 204 -2.49 2.70 -31.04
C LEU A 204 -3.57 2.36 -32.07
N LEU A 205 -4.73 3.01 -31.97
CA LEU A 205 -5.82 2.85 -32.93
C LEU A 205 -5.40 3.30 -34.34
N TRP A 206 -4.75 4.46 -34.46
CA TRP A 206 -4.18 4.95 -35.72
C TRP A 206 -3.17 3.96 -36.31
N LEU A 207 -2.25 3.45 -35.50
CA LEU A 207 -1.22 2.50 -35.93
C LEU A 207 -1.84 1.17 -36.36
N GLY A 208 -2.86 0.69 -35.65
CA GLY A 208 -3.62 -0.50 -36.02
C GLY A 208 -4.31 -0.36 -37.38
N VAL A 209 -4.94 0.79 -37.66
CA VAL A 209 -5.56 1.07 -38.98
C VAL A 209 -4.50 1.13 -40.08
N CYS A 210 -3.35 1.78 -39.84
CA CYS A 210 -2.24 1.83 -40.78
C CYS A 210 -1.72 0.42 -41.13
N VAL A 211 -1.47 -0.42 -40.11
CA VAL A 211 -1.00 -1.80 -40.31
C VAL A 211 -2.05 -2.64 -41.04
N GLY A 212 -3.34 -2.48 -40.70
CA GLY A 212 -4.44 -3.16 -41.36
C GLY A 212 -4.55 -2.83 -42.85
N LEU A 213 -4.56 -1.54 -43.20
CA LEU A 213 -4.61 -1.08 -44.59
C LEU A 213 -3.39 -1.52 -45.40
N PHE A 214 -2.19 -1.41 -44.80
CA PHE A 214 -0.95 -1.86 -45.40
C PHE A 214 -0.99 -3.37 -45.68
N THR A 215 -1.35 -4.18 -44.68
CA THR A 215 -1.39 -5.65 -44.78
C THR A 215 -2.45 -6.10 -45.78
N TRP A 216 -3.64 -5.51 -45.75
CA TRP A 216 -4.71 -5.83 -46.69
C TRP A 216 -4.29 -5.60 -48.15
N LYS A 217 -3.68 -4.44 -48.43
CA LYS A 217 -3.19 -4.11 -49.78
C LYS A 217 -1.98 -4.92 -50.18
N PHE A 218 -1.08 -5.17 -49.24
CA PHE A 218 0.09 -6.01 -49.46
C PHE A 218 -0.33 -7.44 -49.84
N VAL A 219 -1.29 -8.03 -49.12
CA VAL A 219 -1.83 -9.38 -49.43
C VAL A 219 -2.60 -9.39 -50.75
N GLN A 220 -3.40 -8.35 -51.03
CA GLN A 220 -4.12 -8.22 -52.30
C GLN A 220 -3.18 -8.22 -53.51
N TYR A 221 -2.05 -7.53 -53.43
CA TYR A 221 -1.08 -7.46 -54.52
C TYR A 221 -0.16 -8.69 -54.58
N LYS A 222 0.09 -9.34 -53.43
CA LYS A 222 0.80 -10.63 -53.37
C LYS A 222 0.05 -11.76 -54.08
N ASN A 223 -1.28 -11.78 -54.00
CA ASN A 223 -2.12 -12.80 -54.63
C ASN A 223 -2.45 -12.54 -56.12
N ARG A 224 -1.88 -11.49 -56.74
CA ARG A 224 -2.07 -11.19 -58.16
C ARG A 224 -0.92 -11.83 -58.98
N TYR A 225 -1.23 -12.42 -60.14
CA TYR A 225 -0.26 -13.03 -61.07
C TYR A 225 0.96 -12.13 -61.41
N VAL A 226 0.77 -10.80 -61.41
CA VAL A 226 1.81 -9.80 -61.70
C VAL A 226 2.91 -9.72 -60.61
N PHE A 227 2.69 -10.32 -59.43
CA PHE A 227 3.66 -10.33 -58.33
C PHE A 227 4.96 -11.08 -58.68
N HIS A 228 4.87 -12.11 -59.53
CA HIS A 228 6.00 -12.96 -59.91
C HIS A 228 7.07 -12.20 -60.75
N VAL A 229 6.72 -11.05 -61.32
CA VAL A 229 7.62 -10.22 -62.15
C VAL A 229 8.10 -8.96 -61.40
N MET A 230 7.30 -8.41 -60.49
CA MET A 230 7.56 -7.12 -59.83
C MET A 230 8.10 -7.22 -58.38
N GLY A 231 8.07 -8.41 -57.77
CA GLY A 231 8.64 -8.66 -56.44
C GLY A 231 7.98 -7.89 -55.28
N TYR A 232 8.62 -7.93 -54.11
CA TYR A 232 8.09 -7.35 -52.86
C TYR A 232 8.05 -5.82 -52.86
N CYS A 233 8.92 -5.16 -53.62
CA CYS A 233 9.05 -3.69 -53.63
C CYS A 233 7.74 -2.99 -54.04
N VAL A 234 7.08 -3.49 -55.10
CA VAL A 234 5.85 -2.87 -55.61
C VAL A 234 4.66 -3.05 -54.66
N SER A 235 4.58 -4.19 -53.97
CA SER A 235 3.51 -4.43 -53.01
C SER A 235 3.71 -3.61 -51.74
N SER A 236 4.95 -3.45 -51.26
CA SER A 236 5.27 -2.54 -50.16
C SER A 236 4.97 -1.08 -50.53
N ALA A 237 5.33 -0.63 -51.74
CA ALA A 237 5.05 0.72 -52.21
C ALA A 237 3.53 1.00 -52.32
N LYS A 238 2.75 0.04 -52.82
CA LYS A 238 1.28 0.12 -52.90
C LYS A 238 0.63 0.17 -51.52
N GLY A 239 1.12 -0.65 -50.58
CA GLY A 239 0.66 -0.61 -49.18
C GLY A 239 0.95 0.74 -48.52
N ALA A 240 2.18 1.25 -48.69
CA ALA A 240 2.58 2.55 -48.17
C ALA A 240 1.76 3.71 -48.76
N GLY A 241 1.42 3.64 -50.04
CA GLY A 241 0.56 4.64 -50.69
C GLY A 241 -0.84 4.71 -50.11
N GLU A 242 -1.43 3.59 -49.70
CA GLU A 242 -2.77 3.57 -49.08
C GLU A 242 -2.73 4.06 -47.63
N THR A 243 -1.67 3.77 -46.87
CA THR A 243 -1.46 4.38 -45.55
C THR A 243 -1.24 5.90 -45.64
N LEU A 244 -0.60 6.38 -46.71
CA LEU A 244 -0.39 7.81 -46.94
C LEU A 244 -1.72 8.54 -47.20
N LYS A 245 -2.62 7.94 -48.00
CA LYS A 245 -3.97 8.50 -48.24
C LYS A 245 -4.76 8.64 -46.95
N PHE A 246 -4.71 7.63 -46.08
CA PHE A 246 -5.35 7.67 -44.78
C PHE A 246 -4.76 8.77 -43.88
N ASN A 247 -3.42 8.88 -43.80
CA ASN A 247 -2.76 9.94 -43.04
C ASN A 247 -3.09 11.35 -43.57
N MET A 248 -3.23 11.50 -44.90
CA MET A 248 -3.67 12.77 -45.52
C MET A 248 -5.11 13.14 -45.19
N ALA A 249 -6.01 12.17 -45.01
CA ALA A 249 -7.36 12.44 -44.52
C ALA A 249 -7.37 12.79 -43.01
N LEU A 250 -6.54 12.10 -42.23
CA LEU A 250 -6.50 12.23 -40.77
C LEU A 250 -5.92 13.57 -40.31
N ILE A 251 -4.98 14.16 -41.06
CA ILE A 251 -4.39 15.47 -40.75
C ILE A 251 -5.40 16.63 -40.86
N LEU A 252 -6.56 16.41 -41.48
CA LEU A 252 -7.64 17.40 -41.56
C LEU A 252 -8.49 17.43 -40.29
N LEU A 253 -8.53 16.34 -39.50
CA LEU A 253 -9.33 16.29 -38.26
C LEU A 253 -8.91 17.34 -37.21
N PRO A 254 -7.60 17.59 -36.96
CA PRO A 254 -7.15 18.68 -36.08
C PRO A 254 -7.51 20.09 -36.56
N VAL A 255 -7.73 20.27 -37.88
CA VAL A 255 -8.03 21.57 -38.50
C VAL A 255 -9.52 21.92 -38.38
N CYS A 256 -10.38 20.92 -38.17
CA CYS A 256 -11.81 21.09 -37.94
C CYS A 256 -12.10 21.59 -36.51
N ARG A 257 -11.76 22.86 -36.28
CA ARG A 257 -11.83 23.52 -34.96
C ARG A 257 -13.22 23.48 -34.31
N ASN A 258 -14.30 23.60 -35.09
CA ASN A 258 -15.68 23.54 -34.58
C ASN A 258 -16.08 22.15 -34.04
N THR A 259 -15.56 21.08 -34.64
CA THR A 259 -15.87 19.70 -34.23
C THR A 259 -15.13 19.34 -32.95
N ILE A 260 -13.92 19.87 -32.76
CA ILE A 260 -13.12 19.71 -31.54
C ILE A 260 -13.72 20.47 -30.36
N THR A 261 -14.33 21.65 -30.58
CA THR A 261 -14.97 22.40 -29.48
C THR A 261 -16.28 21.80 -29.00
N TRP A 262 -16.90 20.93 -29.79
CA TRP A 262 -18.18 20.29 -29.45
C TRP A 262 -18.02 18.95 -28.72
N LEU A 263 -16.85 18.31 -28.83
CA LEU A 263 -16.56 16.95 -28.39
C LEU A 263 -15.60 16.95 -27.19
#